data_AF-A0A0G1TTV1-F1
#
_entry.id   AF-A0A0G1TTV1-F1
#
_cell.length_a   1.000
_cell.length_b   1.000
_cell.length_c   1.000
_cell.angle_alpha   90.00
_cell.angle_beta   90.00
_cell.angle_gamma   90.00
#
_symmetry.space_group_name_H-M   'P 1'
#
loop_
_entity.id
_entity.type
_entity.pdbx_description
1 polymer ?
#
loop_
_entity_poly.entity_id
_entity_poly.type
_entity_poly.pdbx_seq_one_letter_code
_entity_poly.pdbx_strand_id
1 'polypeptide(L)'
;MSTTYSKIILPTRPQPDTVVAIFILKKFGREQFPGIEKAVVDFWQILPEGESEETLDAKGVVLIDLGGGRFDHHAARVKTTASDLIAGHLGVVDKASLAKLLEYARRDDFFGKGTVSEDPIDRAFGLSALIAVLNKSLVKNPAKLIDYVLPLLIAHHNEEIRRTEQLPLEFEEKIKNGEVETFEVRQRDKKLRAVILTSDNGSFAGYLRSQNGGRFDVVAQWLPSGHLNILTRPTKRVDLRSLSALMRVEEAAQAGYSIEMGVRDLAKFGRLKEIPEWYYDPATNSLQNGGLNPKEVSPTKIQKNGLKKIIELGLSEKAWDPRI
;
A
#
# COMPACT_ATOMS: atom_id res chain seq x y z
N MET A 1 17.63 21.85 -32.21
CA MET A 1 17.69 20.47 -31.69
C MET A 1 17.20 20.52 -30.26
N SER A 2 16.34 19.59 -29.83
CA SER A 2 15.94 19.54 -28.41
C SER A 2 17.15 19.12 -27.57
N THR A 3 17.46 19.85 -26.49
CA THR A 3 18.50 19.47 -25.53
C THR A 3 18.11 18.15 -24.88
N THR A 4 19.03 17.19 -24.86
CA THR A 4 18.87 15.92 -24.14
C THR A 4 19.49 16.06 -22.77
N TYR A 5 18.69 15.84 -21.72
CA TYR A 5 19.14 15.90 -20.35
C TYR A 5 19.82 14.61 -19.94
N SER A 6 21.02 14.74 -19.40
CA SER A 6 21.90 13.60 -19.07
C SER A 6 22.35 13.58 -17.61
N LYS A 7 22.15 14.68 -16.88
CA LYS A 7 22.59 14.80 -15.49
C LYS A 7 21.58 15.53 -14.59
N ILE A 8 21.47 15.08 -13.35
CA ILE A 8 20.74 15.75 -12.26
C ILE A 8 21.76 16.04 -11.16
N ILE A 9 21.88 17.29 -10.73
CA ILE A 9 22.80 17.71 -9.66
C ILE A 9 22.01 17.95 -8.37
N LEU A 10 22.52 17.39 -7.27
CA LEU A 10 22.06 17.65 -5.91
C LEU A 10 23.16 18.27 -5.02
N PRO A 11 22.79 18.83 -3.86
CA PRO A 11 23.72 19.01 -2.74
C PRO A 11 24.31 17.68 -2.25
N THR A 12 25.52 17.74 -1.69
CA THR A 12 26.26 16.54 -1.20
C THR A 12 25.58 15.71 -0.10
N ARG A 13 24.48 16.19 0.50
CA ARG A 13 23.70 15.46 1.51
C ARG A 13 22.22 15.46 1.12
N PRO A 14 21.79 14.51 0.27
CA PRO A 14 20.41 14.44 -0.15
C PRO A 14 19.46 14.30 1.02
N GLN A 15 18.44 15.15 1.04
CA GLN A 15 17.36 15.10 2.00
C GLN A 15 16.17 14.32 1.41
N PRO A 16 15.25 13.80 2.23
CA PRO A 16 14.07 13.10 1.75
C PRO A 16 13.31 13.83 0.62
N ASP A 17 13.16 15.15 0.73
CA ASP A 17 12.56 15.98 -0.32
C ASP A 17 13.28 15.85 -1.67
N THR A 18 14.61 16.02 -1.69
CA THR A 18 15.41 15.91 -2.93
C THR A 18 15.33 14.51 -3.57
N VAL A 19 15.18 13.45 -2.78
CA VAL A 19 15.01 12.09 -3.31
C VAL A 19 13.62 11.91 -3.93
N VAL A 20 12.58 12.48 -3.31
CA VAL A 20 11.23 12.52 -3.89
C VAL A 20 11.21 13.37 -5.17
N ALA A 21 11.93 14.50 -5.18
CA ALA A 21 12.07 15.37 -6.33
C ALA A 21 12.71 14.64 -7.53
N ILE A 22 13.80 13.89 -7.31
CA ILE A 22 14.40 13.00 -8.33
C ILE A 22 13.38 12.00 -8.86
N PHE A 23 12.65 11.34 -7.96
CA PHE A 23 11.65 10.36 -8.35
C PHE A 23 10.60 10.96 -9.31
N ILE A 24 10.02 12.10 -8.92
CA ILE A 24 8.99 12.77 -9.72
C ILE A 24 9.57 13.21 -11.07
N LEU A 25 10.75 13.84 -11.06
CA LEU A 25 11.41 14.31 -12.27
C LEU A 25 11.72 13.16 -13.24
N LYS A 26 12.28 12.05 -12.76
CA LYS A 26 12.58 10.90 -13.61
C LYS A 26 11.33 10.19 -14.12
N LYS A 27 10.25 10.16 -13.33
CA LYS A 27 9.02 9.45 -13.67
C LYS A 27 8.14 10.22 -14.65
N PHE A 28 8.06 11.53 -14.49
CA PHE A 28 7.10 12.38 -15.23
C PHE A 28 7.76 13.43 -16.12
N GLY A 29 9.07 13.66 -15.97
CA GLY A 29 9.74 14.79 -16.62
C GLY A 29 10.10 14.60 -18.08
N ARG A 30 9.99 13.40 -18.65
CA ARG A 30 10.49 13.08 -20.02
C ARG A 30 10.00 14.03 -21.11
N GLU A 31 8.76 14.51 -21.01
CA GLU A 31 8.17 15.40 -22.01
C GLU A 31 8.83 16.79 -22.01
N GLN A 32 9.12 17.33 -20.81
CA GLN A 32 9.73 18.65 -20.64
C GLN A 32 11.27 18.59 -20.60
N PHE A 33 11.83 17.46 -20.18
CA PHE A 33 13.26 17.17 -20.03
C PHE A 33 13.60 15.85 -20.75
N PRO A 34 13.75 15.84 -22.09
CA PRO A 34 14.02 14.62 -22.83
C PRO A 34 15.30 13.92 -22.36
N GLY A 35 15.23 12.63 -21.99
CA GLY A 35 16.36 11.83 -21.51
C GLY A 35 16.54 11.79 -19.99
N ILE A 36 15.78 12.61 -19.24
CA ILE A 36 15.90 12.73 -17.78
C ILE A 36 15.69 11.41 -17.03
N GLU A 37 14.88 10.51 -17.58
CA GLU A 37 14.62 9.19 -17.02
C GLU A 37 15.93 8.39 -16.80
N LYS A 38 16.92 8.57 -17.68
CA LYS A 38 18.23 7.92 -17.65
C LYS A 38 19.36 8.80 -17.13
N ALA A 39 19.07 10.07 -16.82
CA ALA A 39 20.09 11.01 -16.35
C ALA A 39 20.83 10.50 -15.10
N VAL A 40 22.14 10.71 -15.05
CA VAL A 40 22.99 10.35 -13.92
C VAL A 40 22.80 11.37 -12.80
N VAL A 41 22.70 10.91 -11.55
CA VAL A 41 22.66 11.80 -10.38
C VAL A 41 24.08 12.06 -9.90
N ASP A 42 24.46 13.32 -9.77
CA ASP A 42 25.78 13.81 -9.37
C ASP A 42 25.61 14.86 -8.25
N PHE A 43 26.69 15.15 -7.52
CA PHE A 43 26.61 15.85 -6.23
C PHE A 43 27.64 16.96 -6.10
N TRP A 44 27.19 18.20 -5.97
CA TRP A 44 28.06 19.37 -5.86
C TRP A 44 27.82 20.11 -4.54
N GLN A 45 28.85 20.78 -4.03
CA GLN A 45 28.72 21.67 -2.86
C GLN A 45 28.38 23.10 -3.28
N ILE A 46 28.95 23.52 -4.40
CA ILE A 46 28.84 24.84 -5.00
C ILE A 46 28.86 24.66 -6.51
N LEU A 47 28.19 25.58 -7.21
CA LEU A 47 28.26 25.61 -8.66
C LEU A 47 29.68 25.98 -9.13
N PRO A 48 30.16 25.39 -10.24
CA PRO A 48 31.41 25.84 -10.86
C PRO A 48 31.35 27.32 -11.22
N GLU A 49 32.50 28.00 -11.19
CA GLU A 49 32.58 29.42 -11.54
C GLU A 49 32.05 29.67 -12.96
N GLY A 50 31.19 30.67 -13.10
CA GLY A 50 30.56 31.03 -14.37
C GLY A 50 29.38 30.15 -14.79
N GLU A 51 29.00 29.13 -14.03
CA GLU A 51 27.78 28.36 -14.27
C GLU A 51 26.59 28.94 -13.49
N SER A 52 25.44 29.01 -14.15
CA SER A 52 24.12 29.28 -13.58
C SER A 52 23.15 28.14 -13.90
N GLU A 53 21.92 28.22 -13.40
CA GLU A 53 20.87 27.28 -13.79
C GLU A 53 20.70 27.27 -15.32
N GLU A 54 20.63 28.45 -15.95
CA GLU A 54 20.39 28.59 -17.39
C GLU A 54 21.53 28.02 -18.22
N THR A 55 22.80 28.23 -17.82
CA THR A 55 23.95 27.69 -18.57
C THR A 55 24.03 26.17 -18.47
N LEU A 56 23.63 25.59 -17.34
CA LEU A 56 23.61 24.15 -17.11
C LEU A 56 22.39 23.48 -17.76
N ASP A 57 21.23 24.12 -17.73
CA ASP A 57 20.02 23.67 -18.44
C ASP A 57 20.28 23.56 -19.95
N ALA A 58 20.95 24.55 -20.54
CA ALA A 58 21.37 24.51 -21.94
C ALA A 58 22.34 23.33 -22.26
N LYS A 59 23.06 22.82 -21.25
CA LYS A 59 23.94 21.64 -21.35
C LYS A 59 23.24 20.32 -21.03
N GLY A 60 21.93 20.34 -20.77
CA GLY A 60 21.16 19.16 -20.40
C GLY A 60 21.42 18.71 -18.96
N VAL A 61 21.64 19.65 -18.06
CA VAL A 61 21.86 19.41 -16.62
C VAL A 61 20.74 20.08 -15.82
N VAL A 62 20.06 19.31 -14.97
CA VAL A 62 19.04 19.84 -14.04
C VAL A 62 19.64 19.99 -12.66
N LEU A 63 19.51 21.18 -12.07
CA LEU A 63 19.83 21.41 -10.66
C LEU A 63 18.56 21.18 -9.81
N ILE A 64 18.69 20.50 -8.67
CA ILE A 64 17.63 20.37 -7.68
C ILE A 64 18.21 20.79 -6.33
N ASP A 65 17.51 21.68 -5.63
CA ASP A 65 17.89 22.14 -4.29
C ASP A 65 19.30 22.77 -4.22
N LEU A 66 19.76 23.33 -5.34
CA LEU A 66 21.07 23.96 -5.48
C LEU A 66 21.01 25.08 -6.52
N GLY A 67 21.72 26.18 -6.25
CA GLY A 67 22.00 27.21 -7.26
C GLY A 67 20.96 28.32 -7.39
N GLY A 68 19.92 28.35 -6.56
CA GLY A 68 18.91 29.40 -6.53
C GLY A 68 17.93 29.40 -7.71
N GLY A 69 17.92 28.31 -8.48
CA GLY A 69 17.12 28.17 -9.70
C GLY A 69 15.67 27.73 -9.48
N ARG A 70 14.98 27.33 -10.56
CA ARG A 70 13.54 27.00 -10.58
C ARG A 70 13.14 25.83 -9.67
N PHE A 71 14.09 24.96 -9.31
CA PHE A 71 13.89 23.81 -8.43
C PHE A 71 14.67 23.93 -7.11
N ASP A 72 15.02 25.15 -6.71
CA ASP A 72 15.62 25.46 -5.42
C ASP A 72 14.63 26.26 -4.56
N HIS A 73 14.27 25.70 -3.40
CA HIS A 73 13.30 26.29 -2.48
C HIS A 73 13.93 27.27 -1.46
N HIS A 74 15.27 27.36 -1.35
CA HIS A 74 15.94 28.19 -0.34
C HIS A 74 15.67 29.70 -0.50
N ALA A 75 15.45 30.15 -1.74
CA ALA A 75 15.13 31.54 -2.06
C ALA A 75 13.63 31.79 -2.30
N ALA A 76 12.78 30.77 -2.13
CA ALA A 76 11.36 30.88 -2.42
C ALA A 76 10.65 31.76 -1.38
N ARG A 77 9.87 32.74 -1.86
CA ARG A 77 9.06 33.63 -0.99
C ARG A 77 7.95 32.88 -0.26
N VAL A 78 7.43 31.83 -0.87
CA VAL A 78 6.39 30.97 -0.31
C VAL A 78 7.05 29.68 0.12
N LYS A 79 6.74 29.23 1.34
CA LYS A 79 7.25 27.97 1.88
C LYS A 79 6.82 26.82 0.96
N THR A 80 7.79 26.15 0.38
CA THR A 80 7.65 25.07 -0.61
C THR A 80 8.84 24.13 -0.47
N THR A 81 8.80 23.00 -1.17
CA THR A 81 9.94 22.06 -1.26
C THR A 81 10.37 21.89 -2.72
N ALA A 82 11.55 21.29 -2.95
CA ALA A 82 12.02 21.01 -4.31
C ALA A 82 11.09 20.00 -5.01
N SER A 83 10.56 19.00 -4.29
CA SER A 83 9.60 18.05 -4.88
C SER A 83 8.27 18.71 -5.27
N ASP A 84 7.78 19.69 -4.49
CA ASP A 84 6.61 20.50 -4.87
C ASP A 84 6.88 21.36 -6.11
N LEU A 85 8.04 22.02 -6.18
CA LEU A 85 8.42 22.84 -7.32
C LEU A 85 8.46 22.01 -8.61
N ILE A 86 9.07 20.84 -8.58
CA ILE A 86 9.12 19.91 -9.72
C ILE A 86 7.72 19.40 -10.06
N ALA A 87 6.93 18.95 -9.08
CA ALA A 87 5.59 18.43 -9.33
C ALA A 87 4.67 19.50 -9.94
N GLY A 88 4.77 20.74 -9.48
CA GLY A 88 4.06 21.89 -10.02
C GLY A 88 4.48 22.20 -11.46
N HIS A 89 5.78 22.26 -11.72
CA HIS A 89 6.32 22.51 -13.06
C HIS A 89 5.89 21.43 -14.08
N LEU A 90 5.87 20.17 -13.66
CA LEU A 90 5.44 19.05 -14.49
C LEU A 90 3.92 18.89 -14.59
N GLY A 91 3.14 19.69 -13.85
CA GLY A 91 1.67 19.62 -13.86
C GLY A 91 1.11 18.34 -13.24
N VAL A 92 1.83 17.73 -12.29
CA VAL A 92 1.47 16.44 -11.66
C VAL A 92 1.13 16.54 -10.17
N VAL A 93 1.06 17.75 -9.61
CA VAL A 93 0.82 17.98 -8.18
C VAL A 93 -0.48 17.32 -7.67
N ASP A 94 -1.54 17.32 -8.47
CA ASP A 94 -2.86 16.79 -8.10
C ASP A 94 -3.00 15.27 -8.31
N LYS A 95 -1.94 14.58 -8.72
CA LYS A 95 -1.99 13.12 -8.85
C LYS A 95 -2.14 12.48 -7.47
N ALA A 96 -3.26 11.78 -7.26
CA ALA A 96 -3.56 11.09 -6.00
C ALA A 96 -2.44 10.13 -5.57
N SER A 97 -1.76 9.49 -6.53
CA SER A 97 -0.63 8.59 -6.31
C SER A 97 0.67 9.26 -5.86
N LEU A 98 0.76 10.60 -5.93
CA LEU A 98 1.89 11.39 -5.41
C LEU A 98 1.60 12.04 -4.06
N ALA A 99 0.33 12.16 -3.67
CA ALA A 99 -0.09 12.94 -2.51
C ALA A 99 0.69 12.59 -1.22
N LYS A 100 0.92 11.29 -0.95
CA LYS A 100 1.67 10.85 0.24
C LYS A 100 3.16 11.14 0.16
N LEU A 101 3.77 11.06 -1.02
CA LEU A 101 5.19 11.34 -1.22
C LEU A 101 5.47 12.84 -1.04
N LEU A 102 4.63 13.69 -1.62
CA LEU A 102 4.71 15.14 -1.45
C LEU A 102 4.46 15.55 0.01
N GLU A 103 3.45 14.96 0.66
CA GLU A 103 3.21 15.22 2.09
C GLU A 103 4.37 14.76 2.98
N TYR A 104 4.97 13.61 2.68
CA TYR A 104 6.17 13.14 3.37
C TYR A 104 7.34 14.12 3.21
N ALA A 105 7.61 14.57 1.98
CA ALA A 105 8.66 15.53 1.68
C ALA A 105 8.45 16.86 2.43
N ARG A 106 7.26 17.47 2.33
CA ARG A 106 6.89 18.68 3.06
C ARG A 106 7.08 18.53 4.57
N ARG A 107 6.60 17.44 5.15
CA ARG A 107 6.68 17.25 6.60
C ARG A 107 8.10 17.07 7.10
N ASP A 108 8.93 16.40 6.32
CA ASP A 108 10.34 16.23 6.65
C ASP A 108 11.08 17.56 6.54
N ASP A 109 10.93 18.24 5.40
CA ASP A 109 11.61 19.51 5.12
C ASP A 109 11.18 20.63 6.09
N PHE A 110 9.88 20.77 6.33
CA PHE A 110 9.35 21.89 7.10
C PHE A 110 9.45 21.74 8.61
N PHE A 111 9.48 20.50 9.11
CA PHE A 111 9.32 20.20 10.53
C PHE A 111 10.31 19.17 11.05
N GLY A 112 11.13 18.54 10.21
CA GLY A 112 11.97 17.39 10.58
C GLY A 112 11.14 16.16 10.99
N LYS A 113 9.91 16.05 10.49
CA LYS A 113 8.92 15.04 10.92
C LYS A 113 8.48 14.13 9.77
N GLY A 114 9.41 13.62 8.95
CA GLY A 114 9.05 12.59 7.96
C GLY A 114 8.51 11.30 8.60
N THR A 115 8.85 11.03 9.86
CA THR A 115 8.20 10.01 10.70
C THR A 115 7.31 10.67 11.77
N VAL A 116 6.02 10.29 11.84
CA VAL A 116 5.06 10.88 12.80
C VAL A 116 5.32 10.39 14.23
N SER A 117 5.64 9.10 14.37
CA SER A 117 5.71 8.42 15.67
C SER A 117 6.72 9.11 16.58
N GLU A 118 6.37 9.26 17.85
CA GLU A 118 7.28 9.78 18.87
C GLU A 118 8.17 8.68 19.46
N ASP A 119 7.80 7.41 19.24
CA ASP A 119 8.56 6.25 19.70
C ASP A 119 10.00 6.29 19.12
N PRO A 120 11.04 6.16 19.95
CA PRO A 120 12.42 6.20 19.49
C PRO A 120 12.77 5.14 18.44
N ILE A 121 12.20 3.93 18.53
CA ILE A 121 12.45 2.83 17.60
C ILE A 121 11.83 3.16 16.25
N ASP A 122 10.56 3.55 16.23
CA ASP A 122 9.88 3.92 14.99
C ASP A 122 10.61 5.06 14.27
N ARG A 123 11.10 6.06 15.02
CA ARG A 123 11.89 7.15 14.45
C ARG A 123 13.23 6.68 13.90
N ALA A 124 13.93 5.79 14.60
CA ALA A 124 15.22 5.27 14.15
C ALA A 124 15.12 4.45 12.86
N PHE A 125 14.01 3.72 12.68
CA PHE A 125 13.74 2.90 11.50
C PHE A 125 12.84 3.57 10.45
N GLY A 126 12.45 4.82 10.68
CA GLY A 126 11.73 5.65 9.71
C GLY A 126 12.62 6.07 8.54
N LEU A 127 12.03 6.23 7.35
CA LEU A 127 12.79 6.46 6.12
C LEU A 127 13.71 7.70 6.20
N SER A 128 13.25 8.79 6.81
CA SER A 128 14.07 10.00 7.01
C SER A 128 15.32 9.74 7.84
N ALA A 129 15.20 8.97 8.93
CA ALA A 129 16.33 8.62 9.77
C ALA A 129 17.29 7.67 9.05
N LEU A 130 16.76 6.69 8.30
CA LEU A 130 17.58 5.81 7.48
C LEU A 130 18.35 6.59 6.41
N ILE A 131 17.73 7.57 5.74
CA ILE A 131 18.40 8.51 4.82
C ILE A 131 19.49 9.30 5.56
N ALA A 132 19.21 9.84 6.75
CA ALA A 132 20.19 10.57 7.54
C ALA A 132 21.38 9.69 7.96
N VAL A 133 21.14 8.42 8.30
CA VAL A 133 22.20 7.43 8.62
C VAL A 133 23.00 7.06 7.38
N LEU A 134 22.35 6.85 6.23
CA LEU A 134 23.01 6.60 4.95
C LEU A 134 23.90 7.77 4.54
N ASN A 135 23.44 9.02 4.71
CA ASN A 135 24.25 10.21 4.47
C ASN A 135 25.53 10.23 5.31
N LYS A 136 25.47 9.76 6.56
CA LYS A 136 26.63 9.67 7.45
C LYS A 136 27.58 8.52 7.08
N SER A 137 27.06 7.39 6.58
CA SER A 137 27.87 6.22 6.25
C SER A 137 28.42 6.25 4.81
N LEU A 138 27.77 6.96 3.89
CA LEU A 138 28.10 7.02 2.47
C LEU A 138 28.64 8.38 2.03
N VAL A 139 29.35 9.10 2.90
CA VAL A 139 29.88 10.46 2.62
C VAL A 139 30.70 10.52 1.32
N LYS A 140 31.47 9.48 1.01
CA LYS A 140 32.31 9.41 -0.21
C LYS A 140 31.55 8.90 -1.44
N ASN A 141 30.32 8.42 -1.27
CA ASN A 141 29.51 7.89 -2.37
C ASN A 141 28.01 8.18 -2.13
N PRO A 142 27.60 9.47 -2.17
CA PRO A 142 26.21 9.87 -1.97
C PRO A 142 25.27 9.31 -3.05
N ALA A 143 25.78 8.94 -4.24
CA ALA A 143 24.98 8.31 -5.30
C ALA A 143 24.32 7.00 -4.84
N LYS A 144 25.04 6.17 -4.06
CA LYS A 144 24.50 4.92 -3.52
C LYS A 144 23.28 5.11 -2.62
N LEU A 145 23.14 6.26 -1.96
CA LEU A 145 21.95 6.57 -1.19
C LEU A 145 20.72 6.60 -2.10
N ILE A 146 20.83 7.25 -3.25
CA ILE A 146 19.74 7.32 -4.23
C ILE A 146 19.41 5.92 -4.75
N ASP A 147 20.42 5.11 -5.05
CA ASP A 147 20.24 3.73 -5.51
C ASP A 147 19.46 2.85 -4.52
N TYR A 148 19.65 3.07 -3.20
CA TYR A 148 18.93 2.34 -2.16
C TYR A 148 17.51 2.85 -1.92
N VAL A 149 17.32 4.17 -1.95
CA VAL A 149 16.05 4.79 -1.52
C VAL A 149 15.06 4.92 -2.67
N LEU A 150 15.52 5.23 -3.87
CA LEU A 150 14.65 5.48 -5.02
C LEU A 150 13.74 4.29 -5.36
N PRO A 151 14.21 3.01 -5.35
CA PRO A 151 13.33 1.86 -5.55
C PRO A 151 12.19 1.75 -4.53
N LEU A 152 12.40 2.20 -3.28
CA LEU A 152 11.37 2.19 -2.24
C LEU A 152 10.26 3.19 -2.58
N LEU A 153 10.62 4.39 -3.05
CA LEU A 153 9.65 5.39 -3.48
C LEU A 153 8.87 4.95 -4.72
N ILE A 154 9.54 4.31 -5.69
CA ILE A 154 8.91 3.74 -6.88
C ILE A 154 7.89 2.67 -6.47
N ALA A 155 8.29 1.73 -5.60
CA ALA A 155 7.39 0.68 -5.11
C ALA A 155 6.17 1.27 -4.40
N HIS A 156 6.38 2.27 -3.52
CA HIS A 156 5.29 2.97 -2.84
C HIS A 156 4.34 3.65 -3.82
N HIS A 157 4.87 4.41 -4.79
CA HIS A 157 4.04 5.09 -5.78
C HIS A 157 3.23 4.13 -6.65
N ASN A 158 3.83 3.02 -7.09
CA ASN A 158 3.11 2.00 -7.86
C ASN A 158 1.95 1.38 -7.06
N GLU A 159 2.13 1.18 -5.75
CA GLU A 159 1.05 0.74 -4.87
C GLU A 159 -0.03 1.81 -4.72
N GLU A 160 0.33 3.09 -4.62
CA GLU A 160 -0.66 4.16 -4.56
C GLU A 160 -1.44 4.28 -5.88
N ILE A 161 -0.81 4.18 -7.06
CA ILE A 161 -1.53 4.08 -8.35
C ILE A 161 -2.54 2.94 -8.29
N ARG A 162 -2.11 1.75 -7.84
CA ARG A 162 -3.00 0.61 -7.72
C ARG A 162 -4.20 0.93 -6.83
N ARG A 163 -3.96 1.57 -5.69
CA ARG A 163 -4.98 1.88 -4.69
C ARG A 163 -5.94 3.00 -5.11
N THR A 164 -5.45 4.03 -5.79
CA THR A 164 -6.22 5.25 -6.09
C THR A 164 -6.84 5.24 -7.48
N GLU A 165 -6.33 4.42 -8.39
CA GLU A 165 -6.76 4.41 -9.79
C GLU A 165 -7.23 3.00 -10.21
N GLN A 166 -6.38 1.99 -10.08
CA GLN A 166 -6.66 0.66 -10.67
C GLN A 166 -7.74 -0.12 -9.92
N LEU A 167 -7.63 -0.25 -8.60
CA LEU A 167 -8.59 -1.02 -7.78
C LEU A 167 -10.00 -0.42 -7.76
N PRO A 168 -10.19 0.91 -7.70
CA PRO A 168 -11.51 1.50 -7.86
C PRO A 168 -12.18 1.13 -9.18
N LEU A 169 -11.46 1.25 -10.30
CA LEU A 169 -11.98 0.91 -11.63
C LEU A 169 -12.32 -0.58 -11.73
N GLU A 170 -11.41 -1.46 -11.29
CA GLU A 170 -11.66 -2.91 -11.30
C GLU A 170 -12.85 -3.28 -10.39
N PHE A 171 -13.00 -2.63 -9.24
CA PHE A 171 -14.13 -2.89 -8.34
C PHE A 171 -15.47 -2.46 -8.96
N GLU A 172 -15.52 -1.29 -9.61
CA GLU A 172 -16.71 -0.83 -10.32
C GLU A 172 -17.11 -1.76 -11.47
N GLU A 173 -16.13 -2.25 -12.23
CA GLU A 173 -16.37 -3.23 -13.29
C GLU A 173 -16.94 -4.53 -12.73
N LYS A 174 -16.36 -5.05 -11.64
CA LYS A 174 -16.85 -6.26 -10.97
C LYS A 174 -18.27 -6.11 -10.40
N ILE A 175 -18.63 -4.92 -9.92
CA ILE A 175 -20.01 -4.63 -9.52
C ILE A 175 -20.94 -4.73 -10.74
N LYS A 176 -20.58 -4.11 -11.88
CA LYS A 176 -21.38 -4.14 -13.12
C LYS A 176 -21.56 -5.56 -13.64
N ASN A 177 -20.56 -6.43 -13.47
CA ASN A 177 -20.59 -7.82 -13.90
C ASN A 177 -21.31 -8.77 -12.91
N GLY A 178 -21.82 -8.26 -11.78
CA GLY A 178 -22.46 -9.10 -10.77
C GLY A 178 -21.49 -10.02 -10.01
N GLU A 179 -20.19 -9.72 -10.06
CA GLU A 179 -19.15 -10.50 -9.37
C GLU A 179 -18.96 -10.08 -7.90
N VAL A 180 -19.67 -9.03 -7.48
CA VAL A 180 -19.62 -8.46 -6.14
C VAL A 180 -20.99 -8.57 -5.49
N GLU A 181 -21.02 -9.12 -4.28
CA GLU A 181 -22.21 -9.11 -3.43
C GLU A 181 -21.90 -8.35 -2.13
N THR A 182 -22.72 -7.35 -1.81
CA THR A 182 -22.60 -6.58 -0.56
C THR A 182 -23.85 -6.78 0.29
N PHE A 183 -23.66 -6.84 1.61
CA PHE A 183 -24.76 -7.00 2.56
C PHE A 183 -24.37 -6.49 3.95
N GLU A 184 -25.35 -6.35 4.81
CA GLU A 184 -25.16 -5.94 6.20
C GLU A 184 -25.59 -7.07 7.14
N VAL A 185 -24.81 -7.29 8.19
CA VAL A 185 -25.12 -8.26 9.23
C VAL A 185 -24.92 -7.64 10.60
N ARG A 186 -25.82 -7.97 11.53
CA ARG A 186 -25.74 -7.50 12.91
C ARG A 186 -25.07 -8.57 13.76
N GLN A 187 -23.92 -8.23 14.33
CA GLN A 187 -23.24 -9.04 15.35
C GLN A 187 -23.42 -8.34 16.69
N ARG A 188 -24.37 -8.81 17.50
CA ARG A 188 -24.73 -8.20 18.79
C ARG A 188 -25.22 -6.74 18.60
N ASP A 189 -24.48 -5.77 19.14
CA ASP A 189 -24.72 -4.33 18.99
C ASP A 189 -24.07 -3.75 17.72
N LYS A 190 -23.18 -4.49 17.05
CA LYS A 190 -22.42 -4.01 15.90
C LYS A 190 -23.18 -4.25 14.60
N LYS A 191 -23.36 -3.19 13.81
CA LYS A 191 -23.75 -3.26 12.40
C LYS A 191 -22.49 -3.43 11.56
N LEU A 192 -22.32 -4.58 10.90
CA LEU A 192 -21.18 -4.92 10.08
C LEU A 192 -21.54 -4.84 8.60
N ARG A 193 -20.68 -4.21 7.80
CA ARG A 193 -20.77 -4.23 6.33
C ARG A 193 -19.88 -5.32 5.77
N ALA A 194 -20.45 -6.24 5.00
CA ALA A 194 -19.74 -7.34 4.38
C ALA A 194 -19.74 -7.22 2.85
N VAL A 195 -18.70 -7.75 2.23
CA VAL A 195 -18.59 -7.89 0.77
C VAL A 195 -17.99 -9.24 0.42
N ILE A 196 -18.57 -9.89 -0.58
CA ILE A 196 -18.04 -11.07 -1.26
C ILE A 196 -17.63 -10.62 -2.66
N LEU A 197 -16.44 -11.00 -3.11
CA LEU A 197 -15.98 -10.77 -4.47
C LEU A 197 -15.11 -11.92 -4.97
N THR A 198 -14.99 -12.06 -6.29
CA THR A 198 -13.99 -12.92 -6.93
C THR A 198 -12.82 -12.10 -7.47
N SER A 199 -11.60 -12.36 -6.98
CA SER A 199 -10.36 -11.71 -7.46
C SER A 199 -9.13 -12.46 -6.94
N ASP A 200 -8.10 -12.60 -7.76
CA ASP A 200 -6.75 -13.06 -7.37
C ASP A 200 -5.81 -11.92 -6.99
N ASN A 201 -6.23 -10.67 -7.15
CA ASN A 201 -5.44 -9.50 -6.79
C ASN A 201 -5.41 -9.34 -5.25
N GLY A 202 -4.22 -9.58 -4.69
CA GLY A 202 -3.98 -9.55 -3.25
C GLY A 202 -4.24 -8.22 -2.55
N SER A 203 -4.35 -7.13 -3.32
CA SER A 203 -4.53 -5.78 -2.79
C SER A 203 -6.01 -5.46 -2.51
N PHE A 204 -6.97 -6.22 -3.07
CA PHE A 204 -8.41 -5.94 -2.95
C PHE A 204 -8.89 -5.92 -1.52
N ALA A 205 -8.54 -6.94 -0.73
CA ALA A 205 -9.02 -7.02 0.63
C ALA A 205 -8.55 -5.81 1.47
N GLY A 206 -7.32 -5.34 1.25
CA GLY A 206 -6.80 -4.12 1.87
C GLY A 206 -7.56 -2.87 1.41
N TYR A 207 -7.77 -2.73 0.10
CA TYR A 207 -8.53 -1.63 -0.48
C TYR A 207 -9.96 -1.55 0.05
N LEU A 208 -10.73 -2.64 0.01
CA LEU A 208 -12.14 -2.69 0.43
C LEU A 208 -12.34 -2.38 1.93
N ARG A 209 -11.34 -2.69 2.76
CA ARG A 209 -11.37 -2.33 4.19
C ARG A 209 -10.96 -0.88 4.45
N SER A 210 -10.35 -0.20 3.49
CA SER A 210 -9.89 1.19 3.60
C SER A 210 -11.05 2.19 3.52
N GLN A 211 -10.76 3.48 3.80
CA GLN A 211 -11.73 4.56 3.64
C GLN A 211 -12.21 4.69 2.18
N ASN A 212 -11.28 4.57 1.23
CA ASN A 212 -11.58 4.77 -0.20
C ASN A 212 -12.30 3.57 -0.82
N GLY A 213 -12.07 2.35 -0.32
CA GLY A 213 -12.73 1.14 -0.83
C GLY A 213 -14.07 0.82 -0.19
N GLY A 214 -14.74 1.82 0.39
CA GLY A 214 -16.10 1.68 0.88
C GLY A 214 -16.22 1.19 2.33
N ARG A 215 -15.12 1.01 3.06
CA ARG A 215 -15.12 0.62 4.47
C ARG A 215 -15.97 -0.64 4.76
N PHE A 216 -15.68 -1.75 4.09
CA PHE A 216 -16.21 -3.06 4.49
C PHE A 216 -15.51 -3.64 5.73
N ASP A 217 -16.31 -4.08 6.71
CA ASP A 217 -15.83 -4.63 7.98
C ASP A 217 -15.44 -6.10 7.86
N VAL A 218 -16.05 -6.80 6.90
CA VAL A 218 -15.73 -8.19 6.50
C VAL A 218 -15.59 -8.25 4.98
N VAL A 219 -14.49 -8.82 4.50
CA VAL A 219 -14.22 -9.03 3.07
C VAL A 219 -13.98 -10.51 2.84
N ALA A 220 -14.85 -11.14 2.07
CA ALA A 220 -14.72 -12.51 1.60
C ALA A 220 -14.21 -12.50 0.15
N GLN A 221 -12.92 -12.75 -0.04
CA GLN A 221 -12.26 -12.79 -1.33
C GLN A 221 -12.14 -14.22 -1.82
N TRP A 222 -12.87 -14.53 -2.89
CA TRP A 222 -12.85 -15.80 -3.59
C TRP A 222 -11.81 -15.76 -4.71
N LEU A 223 -10.84 -16.67 -4.69
CA LEU A 223 -9.84 -16.79 -5.75
C LEU A 223 -10.41 -17.60 -6.93
N PRO A 224 -10.00 -17.31 -8.17
CA PRO A 224 -10.35 -18.15 -9.33
C PRO A 224 -9.99 -19.63 -9.17
N SER A 225 -8.97 -19.93 -8.35
CA SER A 225 -8.56 -21.30 -7.99
C SER A 225 -9.53 -22.04 -7.06
N GLY A 226 -10.64 -21.40 -6.64
CA GLY A 226 -11.64 -21.99 -5.74
C GLY A 226 -11.36 -21.78 -4.26
N HIS A 227 -10.27 -21.07 -3.91
CA HIS A 227 -9.94 -20.77 -2.52
C HIS A 227 -10.70 -19.56 -1.99
N LEU A 228 -11.00 -19.53 -0.70
CA LEU A 228 -11.72 -18.43 -0.07
C LEU A 228 -10.99 -17.87 1.15
N ASN A 229 -10.84 -16.55 1.20
CA ASN A 229 -10.25 -15.86 2.34
C ASN A 229 -11.21 -14.81 2.89
N ILE A 230 -11.46 -14.86 4.20
CA ILE A 230 -12.34 -13.92 4.92
C ILE A 230 -11.47 -13.08 5.85
N LEU A 231 -11.37 -11.78 5.56
CA LEU A 231 -10.55 -10.83 6.29
C LEU A 231 -11.42 -9.76 6.94
N THR A 232 -11.05 -9.30 8.13
CA THR A 232 -11.84 -8.31 8.88
C THR A 232 -11.11 -7.00 9.06
N ARG A 233 -11.85 -5.92 9.34
CA ARG A 233 -11.23 -4.66 9.78
C ARG A 233 -10.92 -4.74 11.27
N PRO A 234 -9.65 -4.58 11.69
CA PRO A 234 -9.25 -4.71 13.10
C PRO A 234 -10.02 -3.76 14.04
N THR A 235 -10.30 -2.54 13.60
CA THR A 235 -10.98 -1.52 14.42
C THR A 235 -12.42 -1.88 14.80
N LYS A 236 -13.08 -2.81 14.08
CA LYS A 236 -14.43 -3.29 14.42
C LYS A 236 -14.43 -4.46 15.40
N ARG A 237 -13.28 -5.13 15.60
CA ARG A 237 -13.15 -6.31 16.47
C ARG A 237 -14.26 -7.34 16.18
N VAL A 238 -14.39 -7.73 14.91
CA VAL A 238 -15.38 -8.72 14.47
C VAL A 238 -15.05 -10.06 15.11
N ASP A 239 -16.02 -10.73 15.73
CA ASP A 239 -15.84 -12.07 16.29
C ASP A 239 -16.07 -13.11 15.18
N LEU A 240 -15.04 -13.89 14.83
CA LEU A 240 -15.15 -14.91 13.78
C LEU A 240 -15.31 -16.32 14.34
N ARG A 241 -15.40 -16.52 15.67
CA ARG A 241 -15.47 -17.87 16.27
C ARG A 241 -16.70 -18.67 15.83
N SER A 242 -17.85 -18.02 15.75
CA SER A 242 -19.08 -18.68 15.29
C SER A 242 -19.02 -18.96 13.78
N LEU A 243 -18.50 -18.01 13.00
CA LEU A 243 -18.27 -18.20 11.57
C LEU A 243 -17.25 -19.31 11.29
N SER A 244 -16.15 -19.39 12.04
CA SER A 244 -15.10 -20.39 11.82
C SER A 244 -15.61 -21.80 12.06
N ALA A 245 -16.37 -22.00 13.13
CA ALA A 245 -17.03 -23.27 13.41
C ALA A 245 -18.01 -23.64 12.29
N LEU A 246 -18.84 -22.70 11.85
CA LEU A 246 -19.81 -22.95 10.78
C LEU A 246 -19.13 -23.28 9.44
N MET A 247 -18.11 -22.52 9.04
CA MET A 247 -17.34 -22.79 7.81
C MET A 247 -16.73 -24.19 7.83
N ARG A 248 -16.22 -24.61 8.99
CA ARG A 248 -15.65 -25.94 9.20
C ARG A 248 -16.67 -27.07 9.10
N VAL A 249 -17.85 -26.89 9.70
CA VAL A 249 -18.97 -27.85 9.57
C VAL A 249 -19.42 -27.96 8.11
N GLU A 250 -19.58 -26.83 7.44
CA GLU A 250 -20.01 -26.77 6.04
C GLU A 250 -18.98 -27.40 5.08
N GLU A 251 -17.69 -27.17 5.32
CA GLU A 251 -16.61 -27.81 4.57
C GLU A 251 -16.71 -29.34 4.66
N ALA A 252 -16.85 -29.88 5.87
CA ALA A 252 -16.93 -31.31 6.12
C ALA A 252 -18.16 -31.95 5.47
N ALA A 253 -19.32 -31.30 5.66
CA ALA A 253 -20.58 -31.75 5.10
C ALA A 253 -20.51 -31.82 3.56
N GLN A 254 -19.92 -30.81 2.92
CA GLN A 254 -19.78 -30.77 1.45
C GLN A 254 -18.65 -31.67 0.94
N ALA A 255 -17.68 -32.01 1.78
CA ALA A 255 -16.67 -33.03 1.51
C ALA A 255 -17.17 -34.48 1.74
N GLY A 256 -18.36 -34.65 2.32
CA GLY A 256 -19.01 -35.95 2.50
C GLY A 256 -18.59 -36.70 3.77
N TYR A 257 -18.06 -36.02 4.79
CA TYR A 257 -17.74 -36.63 6.07
C TYR A 257 -18.30 -35.83 7.25
N SER A 258 -18.63 -36.53 8.34
CA SER A 258 -19.09 -35.91 9.59
C SER A 258 -17.92 -35.70 10.55
N ILE A 259 -18.05 -34.68 11.41
CA ILE A 259 -17.01 -34.36 12.40
C ILE A 259 -17.61 -34.50 13.79
N GLU A 260 -16.97 -35.34 14.59
CA GLU A 260 -17.34 -35.58 15.99
C GLU A 260 -16.64 -34.58 16.93
N MET A 261 -16.66 -33.29 16.58
CA MET A 261 -16.07 -32.22 17.37
C MET A 261 -17.17 -31.28 17.87
N GLY A 262 -17.07 -30.88 19.13
CA GLY A 262 -17.94 -29.85 19.67
C GLY A 262 -17.70 -28.50 18.98
N VAL A 263 -18.74 -27.66 18.94
CA VAL A 263 -18.67 -26.32 18.30
C VAL A 263 -17.53 -25.47 18.87
N ARG A 264 -17.23 -25.60 20.16
CA ARG A 264 -16.10 -24.91 20.82
C ARG A 264 -14.74 -25.33 20.26
N ASP A 265 -14.57 -26.61 19.93
CA ASP A 265 -13.32 -27.11 19.34
C ASP A 265 -13.20 -26.64 17.88
N LEU A 266 -14.30 -26.67 17.15
CA LEU A 266 -14.39 -26.15 15.78
C LEU A 266 -14.15 -24.64 15.71
N ALA A 267 -14.38 -23.89 16.78
CA ALA A 267 -14.13 -22.45 16.83
C ALA A 267 -12.66 -22.07 17.11
N LYS A 268 -11.80 -23.03 17.47
CA LYS A 268 -10.41 -22.77 17.89
C LYS A 268 -9.57 -22.12 16.79
N PHE A 269 -8.63 -21.27 17.22
CA PHE A 269 -7.60 -20.72 16.34
C PHE A 269 -6.72 -21.80 15.73
N GLY A 270 -6.03 -21.45 14.66
CA GLY A 270 -5.14 -22.36 13.96
C GLY A 270 -5.86 -23.23 12.95
N ARG A 271 -5.19 -24.31 12.53
CA ARG A 271 -5.70 -25.33 11.62
C ARG A 271 -6.08 -26.56 12.43
N LEU A 272 -7.21 -27.18 12.10
CA LEU A 272 -7.62 -28.45 12.71
C LEU A 272 -7.16 -29.60 11.81
N LYS A 273 -6.78 -30.73 12.40
CA LYS A 273 -6.30 -31.88 11.62
C LYS A 273 -7.43 -32.54 10.84
N GLU A 274 -8.62 -32.50 11.42
CA GLU A 274 -9.87 -33.04 10.93
C GLU A 274 -10.41 -32.24 9.73
N ILE A 275 -10.03 -30.96 9.63
CA ILE A 275 -10.45 -30.01 8.58
C ILE A 275 -9.25 -29.13 8.22
N PRO A 276 -8.26 -29.69 7.51
CA PRO A 276 -7.03 -28.98 7.25
C PRO A 276 -7.24 -27.78 6.33
N GLU A 277 -8.35 -27.67 5.61
CA GLU A 277 -8.61 -26.62 4.62
C GLU A 277 -8.67 -25.21 5.23
N TRP A 278 -9.04 -25.09 6.51
CA TRP A 278 -9.36 -23.82 7.15
C TRP A 278 -8.43 -23.45 8.30
N TYR A 279 -7.71 -22.33 8.14
CA TYR A 279 -6.88 -21.71 9.16
C TYR A 279 -7.56 -20.46 9.74
N TYR A 280 -7.77 -20.42 11.06
CA TYR A 280 -8.20 -19.21 11.76
C TYR A 280 -6.98 -18.50 12.36
N ASP A 281 -6.58 -17.38 11.76
CA ASP A 281 -5.48 -16.54 12.21
C ASP A 281 -5.93 -15.54 13.30
N PRO A 282 -5.45 -15.68 14.55
CA PRO A 282 -5.76 -14.72 15.61
C PRO A 282 -5.02 -13.38 15.43
N ALA A 283 -3.87 -13.35 14.75
CA ALA A 283 -3.04 -12.14 14.64
C ALA A 283 -3.69 -11.10 13.73
N THR A 284 -4.24 -11.55 12.60
CA THR A 284 -4.95 -10.68 11.65
C THR A 284 -6.47 -10.75 11.80
N ASN A 285 -6.98 -11.63 12.67
CA ASN A 285 -8.39 -11.97 12.81
C ASN A 285 -9.03 -12.27 11.43
N SER A 286 -8.55 -13.34 10.80
CA SER A 286 -8.98 -13.77 9.47
C SER A 286 -9.20 -15.29 9.41
N LEU A 287 -10.09 -15.73 8.52
CA LEU A 287 -10.28 -17.14 8.16
C LEU A 287 -9.72 -17.35 6.76
N GLN A 288 -8.80 -18.28 6.62
CA GLN A 288 -8.07 -18.48 5.37
C GLN A 288 -8.18 -19.93 4.91
N ASN A 289 -8.66 -20.11 3.68
CA ASN A 289 -8.47 -21.33 2.93
C ASN A 289 -7.27 -21.13 2.00
N GLY A 290 -6.07 -21.26 2.56
CA GLY A 290 -4.79 -21.15 1.84
C GLY A 290 -4.22 -19.73 1.66
N GLY A 291 -4.97 -18.66 1.95
CA GLY A 291 -4.48 -17.30 1.72
C GLY A 291 -4.40 -16.97 0.22
N LEU A 292 -3.60 -15.97 -0.15
CA LEU A 292 -3.38 -15.60 -1.56
C LEU A 292 -2.48 -16.58 -2.32
N ASN A 293 -1.67 -17.34 -1.60
CA ASN A 293 -0.81 -18.37 -2.16
C ASN A 293 -1.06 -19.70 -1.42
N PRO A 294 -2.07 -20.46 -1.86
CA PRO A 294 -2.59 -21.62 -1.13
C PRO A 294 -1.62 -22.80 -0.97
N LYS A 295 -0.52 -22.86 -1.73
CA LYS A 295 0.45 -23.96 -1.69
C LYS A 295 -0.23 -25.34 -1.70
N GLU A 296 -0.15 -26.09 -0.60
CA GLU A 296 -0.66 -27.45 -0.45
C GLU A 296 -2.12 -27.51 0.05
N VAL A 297 -2.74 -26.36 0.30
CA VAL A 297 -4.14 -26.30 0.75
C VAL A 297 -5.06 -26.53 -0.44
N SER A 298 -6.03 -27.43 -0.29
CA SER A 298 -7.06 -27.66 -1.32
C SER A 298 -8.09 -26.52 -1.33
N PRO A 299 -8.67 -26.20 -2.51
CA PRO A 299 -9.82 -25.31 -2.59
C PRO A 299 -10.97 -25.79 -1.72
N THR A 300 -11.71 -24.85 -1.11
CA THR A 300 -12.89 -25.16 -0.31
C THR A 300 -13.94 -25.92 -1.12
N LYS A 301 -14.59 -26.89 -0.49
CA LYS A 301 -15.76 -27.59 -1.04
C LYS A 301 -17.04 -26.76 -0.96
N ILE A 302 -17.04 -25.68 -0.17
CA ILE A 302 -18.19 -24.79 -0.01
C ILE A 302 -18.60 -24.20 -1.36
N GLN A 303 -19.89 -24.30 -1.71
CA GLN A 303 -20.41 -23.68 -2.92
C GLN A 303 -20.63 -22.17 -2.77
N LYS A 304 -20.26 -21.41 -3.81
CA LYS A 304 -20.38 -19.94 -3.82
C LYS A 304 -21.82 -19.44 -3.55
N ASN A 305 -22.83 -20.13 -4.10
CA ASN A 305 -24.25 -19.76 -3.96
C ASN A 305 -24.77 -19.84 -2.50
N GLY A 306 -24.09 -20.57 -1.61
CA GLY A 306 -24.44 -20.66 -0.19
C GLY A 306 -23.64 -19.73 0.71
N LEU A 307 -22.56 -19.12 0.20
CA LEU A 307 -21.55 -18.45 1.03
C LEU A 307 -22.14 -17.29 1.84
N LYS A 308 -22.94 -16.43 1.21
CA LYS A 308 -23.56 -15.29 1.91
C LYS A 308 -24.34 -15.74 3.14
N LYS A 309 -25.18 -16.77 2.99
CA LYS A 309 -26.00 -17.29 4.09
C LYS A 309 -25.13 -17.83 5.23
N ILE A 310 -24.04 -18.52 4.90
CA ILE A 310 -23.06 -19.01 5.88
C ILE A 310 -22.43 -17.83 6.63
N ILE A 311 -21.98 -16.80 5.91
CA ILE A 311 -21.38 -15.61 6.52
C ILE A 311 -22.39 -14.87 7.39
N GLU A 312 -23.62 -14.66 6.94
CA GLU A 312 -24.68 -14.01 7.70
C GLU A 312 -25.01 -14.78 8.98
N LEU A 313 -25.15 -16.10 8.90
CA LEU A 313 -25.47 -16.94 10.05
C LEU A 313 -24.33 -16.97 11.07
N GLY A 314 -23.09 -17.17 10.60
CA GLY A 314 -21.90 -17.21 11.44
C GLY A 314 -21.58 -15.87 12.10
N LEU A 315 -21.71 -14.76 11.38
CA LEU A 315 -21.46 -13.43 11.96
C LEU A 315 -22.57 -12.95 12.89
N SER A 316 -23.83 -13.34 12.64
CA SER A 316 -24.95 -12.99 13.52
C SER A 316 -24.97 -13.79 14.83
N GLU A 317 -24.14 -14.83 14.95
CA GLU A 317 -24.02 -15.70 16.13
C GLU A 317 -25.35 -16.42 16.49
N LYS A 318 -26.30 -16.47 15.55
CA LYS A 318 -27.61 -17.11 15.77
C LYS A 318 -27.50 -18.63 15.89
N ALA A 319 -26.53 -19.24 15.21
CA ALA A 319 -26.27 -20.67 15.31
C ALA A 319 -25.60 -21.04 16.63
N TRP A 320 -24.66 -20.20 17.09
CA TRP A 320 -23.94 -20.38 18.35
C TRP A 320 -23.29 -19.06 18.78
N ASP A 321 -23.49 -18.68 20.06
CA ASP A 321 -22.82 -17.55 20.69
C ASP A 321 -21.54 -18.04 21.39
N PRO A 322 -20.34 -17.58 20.96
CA PRO A 322 -19.08 -18.05 21.50
C PRO A 322 -18.77 -17.61 22.93
N ARG A 323 -19.70 -16.92 23.60
CA ARG A 323 -19.62 -16.50 25.01
C ARG A 323 -20.40 -17.41 25.95
N ILE A 324 -21.25 -18.30 25.42
CA ILE A 324 -22.13 -19.20 26.19
C ILE A 324 -21.55 -20.62 26.19
#